data_AF-A0A9X2J027-F1
#
_entry.id   AF-A0A9X2J027-F1
#
_cell.length_a   1.000
_cell.length_b   1.000
_cell.length_c   1.000
_cell.angle_alpha   90.00
_cell.angle_beta   90.00
_cell.angle_gamma   90.00
#
_symmetry.space_group_name_H-M   'P 1'
#
loop_
_entity.id
_entity.type
_entity.pdbx_description
1 polymer ?
#
loop_
_entity_poly.entity_id
_entity_poly.type
_entity_poly.pdbx_seq_one_letter_code
_entity_poly.pdbx_strand_id
1 'polypeptide(L)'
;MAGTDGFVVDFPTIGDIAEAWVRQHCVIPDGFRRGAEFVWSDWQFWCSANYYRIRPGVAWLSPDEPLLNQAFVYRRAQVVAPQKTGKGPWSASVTCVEAVGPSQFLGWAGKGDGWACSDWGCGCGWEYEYQPGEPMAMRHPSPVIQLTATNEDQVGNVYRPLTAMIKLGPLSDLMAVREGFIRIMGSVGGDDFDRIDAVTSSATGRVGNPVSWVLQDETGLYTKTNKMVGIAETQRRGAAGMNGRTMETTNAWDPSENSTAQRTYESQAPDIWKFFRIPPAGLSWGNKRDRRKILRYVYDGSPWVNLDSIEAEAVELNELDPAQAERFFGNRLVARAGSWLPDGLWDSCYAENLAS
;
A
#
# COMPACT_ATOMS: atom_id res chain seq x y z
N MET A 1 -20.95 26.48 0.49
CA MET A 1 -19.64 25.84 0.71
C MET A 1 -19.77 24.95 1.93
N ALA A 2 -19.88 23.64 1.74
CA ALA A 2 -19.66 22.66 2.80
C ALA A 2 -18.29 22.06 2.50
N GLY A 3 -17.26 22.66 3.11
CA GLY A 3 -15.87 22.22 2.99
C GLY A 3 -15.61 21.08 3.97
N THR A 4 -14.88 20.07 3.49
CA THR A 4 -14.20 19.03 4.26
C THR A 4 -15.04 18.20 5.25
N ASP A 5 -15.71 17.16 4.77
CA ASP A 5 -15.75 15.87 5.51
C ASP A 5 -14.40 15.14 5.27
N GLY A 6 -13.30 15.86 5.54
CA GLY A 6 -11.95 15.58 5.05
C GLY A 6 -11.16 14.62 5.93
N PHE A 7 -10.01 14.17 5.43
CA PHE A 7 -9.05 13.35 6.17
C PHE A 7 -8.49 14.11 7.39
N VAL A 8 -9.17 14.04 8.53
CA VAL A 8 -8.77 14.69 9.79
C VAL A 8 -8.05 13.69 10.68
N VAL A 9 -6.78 13.96 10.96
CA VAL A 9 -5.98 13.19 11.92
C VAL A 9 -6.10 13.85 13.29
N ASP A 10 -6.89 13.24 14.17
CA ASP A 10 -7.15 13.68 15.55
C ASP A 10 -6.68 12.64 16.59
N PHE A 11 -5.74 11.79 16.19
CA PHE A 11 -5.26 10.66 16.95
C PHE A 11 -3.74 10.56 16.92
N PRO A 12 -3.11 9.97 17.94
CA PRO A 12 -1.66 9.82 17.97
C PRO A 12 -1.20 8.88 16.86
N THR A 13 -0.26 9.34 16.04
CA THR A 13 0.32 8.56 14.96
C THR A 13 1.79 8.93 14.78
N ILE A 14 2.65 7.95 14.50
CA ILE A 14 4.01 8.25 14.01
C ILE A 14 4.00 8.60 12.52
N GLY A 15 2.81 8.68 11.90
CA GLY A 15 2.63 9.10 10.51
C GLY A 15 3.15 10.51 10.22
N ASP A 16 3.12 11.41 11.20
CA ASP A 16 3.61 12.79 11.07
C ASP A 16 5.12 12.83 10.83
N ILE A 17 5.91 12.20 11.71
CA ILE A 17 7.35 12.06 11.47
C ILE A 17 7.65 11.18 10.25
N ALA A 18 6.86 10.13 9.98
CA ALA A 18 7.06 9.30 8.79
C ALA A 18 6.90 10.11 7.49
N GLU A 19 5.91 11.00 7.41
CA GLU A 19 5.74 11.90 6.27
C GLU A 19 6.91 12.89 6.17
N ALA A 20 7.29 13.53 7.28
CA ALA A 20 8.39 14.48 7.31
C ALA A 20 9.71 13.81 6.88
N TRP A 21 9.95 12.58 7.33
CA TRP A 21 11.09 11.77 6.94
C TRP A 21 11.03 11.38 5.45
N VAL A 22 9.87 10.96 4.95
CA VAL A 22 9.67 10.64 3.52
C VAL A 22 9.95 11.84 2.63
N ARG A 23 9.47 13.02 3.00
CA ARG A 23 9.75 14.26 2.26
C ARG A 23 11.25 14.54 2.17
N GLN A 24 11.98 14.30 3.25
CA GLN A 24 13.43 14.48 3.27
C GLN A 24 14.20 13.41 2.48
N HIS A 25 13.78 12.14 2.51
CA HIS A 25 14.59 11.00 2.06
C HIS A 25 14.11 10.33 0.77
N CYS A 26 12.83 10.44 0.45
CA CYS A 26 12.24 9.86 -0.74
C CYS A 26 12.07 10.92 -1.83
N VAL A 27 12.28 10.48 -3.07
CA VAL A 27 12.13 11.33 -4.24
C VAL A 27 11.11 10.78 -5.22
N ILE A 28 10.56 11.65 -6.06
CA ILE A 28 9.74 11.27 -7.19
C ILE A 28 10.58 10.38 -8.13
N PRO A 29 10.14 9.15 -8.42
CA PRO A 29 10.98 8.14 -9.07
C PRO A 29 11.13 8.33 -10.59
N ASP A 30 10.16 8.98 -11.23
CA ASP A 30 10.06 9.08 -12.69
C ASP A 30 9.36 10.38 -13.14
N GLY A 31 9.19 10.51 -14.46
CA GLY A 31 8.57 11.68 -15.08
C GLY A 31 9.40 12.97 -15.03
N PHE A 32 8.77 14.09 -15.35
CA PHE A 32 9.42 15.40 -15.44
C PHE A 32 9.96 15.90 -14.10
N ARG A 33 9.38 15.46 -12.98
CA ARG A 33 9.77 15.85 -11.63
C ARG A 33 10.70 14.82 -10.97
N ARG A 34 11.25 13.87 -11.73
CA ARG A 34 12.15 12.84 -11.18
C ARG A 34 13.27 13.47 -10.35
N GLY A 35 13.48 12.95 -9.15
CA GLY A 35 14.47 13.44 -8.20
C GLY A 35 13.99 14.58 -7.30
N ALA A 36 12.80 15.17 -7.54
CA ALA A 36 12.20 16.14 -6.62
C ALA A 36 11.65 15.44 -5.37
N GLU A 37 11.41 16.21 -4.32
CA GLU A 37 10.76 15.79 -3.05
C GLU A 37 9.50 14.93 -3.31
N PHE A 38 9.43 13.77 -2.66
CA PHE A 38 8.21 12.96 -2.65
C PHE A 38 7.32 13.37 -1.47
N VAL A 39 6.20 14.04 -1.78
CA VAL A 39 5.21 14.45 -0.78
C VAL A 39 4.02 13.51 -0.88
N TRP A 40 3.58 12.97 0.25
CA TRP A 40 2.32 12.23 0.30
C TRP A 40 1.16 13.16 0.02
N SER A 41 0.30 12.78 -0.93
CA SER A 41 -1.00 13.42 -1.10
C SER A 41 -1.91 13.14 0.10
N ASP A 42 -2.97 13.94 0.28
CA ASP A 42 -3.85 13.86 1.45
C ASP A 42 -4.36 12.44 1.75
N TRP A 43 -4.75 11.67 0.71
CA TRP A 43 -5.21 10.30 0.92
C TRP A 43 -4.07 9.33 1.26
N GLN A 44 -2.86 9.56 0.72
CA GLN A 44 -1.67 8.77 1.04
C GLN A 44 -1.26 9.00 2.49
N PHE A 45 -1.22 10.27 2.92
CA PHE A 45 -0.99 10.61 4.32
C PHE A 45 -2.09 10.03 5.21
N TRP A 46 -3.36 10.14 4.84
CA TRP A 46 -4.46 9.51 5.58
C TRP A 46 -4.28 8.00 5.78
N CYS A 47 -3.83 7.31 4.74
CA CYS A 47 -3.52 5.88 4.80
C CYS A 47 -2.34 5.60 5.73
N SER A 48 -1.24 6.35 5.57
CA SER A 48 -0.06 6.22 6.42
C SER A 48 -0.36 6.55 7.88
N ALA A 49 -1.08 7.64 8.16
CA ALA A 49 -1.44 8.07 9.51
C ALA A 49 -2.29 7.02 10.23
N ASN A 50 -3.29 6.44 9.56
CA ASN A 50 -4.08 5.36 10.14
C ASN A 50 -3.26 4.08 10.30
N TYR A 51 -2.43 3.72 9.33
CA TYR A 51 -1.54 2.57 9.47
C TYR A 51 -0.56 2.77 10.64
N TYR A 52 0.02 3.95 10.81
CA TYR A 52 0.94 4.27 11.91
C TYR A 52 0.27 4.74 13.19
N ARG A 53 -1.06 4.59 13.31
CA ARG A 53 -1.83 4.99 14.49
C ARG A 53 -1.41 4.21 15.72
N ILE A 54 -1.01 4.95 16.75
CA ILE A 54 -0.57 4.41 18.04
C ILE A 54 -1.77 4.24 18.96
N ARG A 55 -1.79 3.15 19.72
CA ARG A 55 -2.78 2.94 20.79
C ARG A 55 -2.53 3.99 21.89
N PRO A 56 -3.54 4.77 22.30
CA PRO A 56 -3.36 5.77 23.35
C PRO A 56 -2.82 5.16 24.65
N GLY A 57 -1.80 5.80 25.24
CA GLY A 57 -1.26 5.42 26.55
C GLY A 57 -0.43 4.14 26.58
N VAL A 58 -0.08 3.55 25.43
CA VAL A 58 0.86 2.41 25.42
C VAL A 58 2.24 2.84 25.89
N ALA A 59 2.89 1.96 26.63
CA ALA A 59 4.24 2.13 27.13
C ALA A 59 4.98 0.79 27.00
N TRP A 60 6.30 0.86 26.82
CA TRP A 60 7.13 -0.33 26.77
C TRP A 60 7.07 -1.05 28.12
N LEU A 61 7.14 -2.38 28.08
CA LEU A 61 7.18 -3.21 29.28
C LEU A 61 8.54 -3.13 29.98
N SER A 62 9.61 -3.05 29.18
CA SER A 62 10.98 -2.81 29.62
C SER A 62 11.80 -2.16 28.50
N PRO A 63 12.97 -1.55 28.78
CA PRO A 63 13.81 -0.92 27.76
C PRO A 63 14.28 -1.86 26.65
N ASP A 64 14.39 -3.16 26.93
CA ASP A 64 14.90 -4.17 25.98
C ASP A 64 13.78 -4.92 25.24
N GLU A 65 12.51 -4.62 25.55
CA GLU A 65 11.34 -5.29 24.98
C GLU A 65 10.42 -4.28 24.28
N PRO A 66 10.75 -3.87 23.04
CA PRO A 66 9.89 -2.96 22.28
C PRO A 66 8.54 -3.63 21.96
N LEU A 67 7.47 -2.84 21.99
CA LEU A 67 6.10 -3.34 21.72
C LEU A 67 5.89 -3.82 20.27
N LEU A 68 6.66 -3.27 19.32
CA LEU A 68 6.52 -3.53 17.88
C LEU A 68 5.05 -3.42 17.43
N ASN A 69 4.48 -4.43 16.78
CA ASN A 69 3.10 -4.37 16.30
C ASN A 69 2.05 -4.09 17.39
N GLN A 70 2.32 -4.39 18.66
CA GLN A 70 1.36 -4.18 19.76
C GLN A 70 1.15 -2.70 20.09
N ALA A 71 2.10 -1.82 19.73
CA ALA A 71 1.92 -0.38 19.89
C ALA A 71 0.84 0.19 18.96
N PHE A 72 0.56 -0.48 17.84
CA PHE A 72 -0.32 0.03 16.80
C PHE A 72 -1.77 -0.43 16.99
N VAL A 73 -2.71 0.44 16.64
CA VAL A 73 -4.15 0.10 16.65
C VAL A 73 -4.45 -0.99 15.63
N TYR A 74 -3.82 -0.92 14.45
CA TYR A 74 -4.04 -1.84 13.35
C TYR A 74 -2.79 -2.66 13.08
N ARG A 75 -2.87 -3.98 13.12
CA ARG A 75 -1.76 -4.86 12.69
C ARG A 75 -1.63 -4.94 11.17
N ARG A 76 -2.68 -4.57 10.44
CA ARG A 76 -2.78 -4.66 8.98
C ARG A 76 -3.52 -3.48 8.39
N ALA A 77 -3.20 -3.15 7.15
CA ALA A 77 -3.98 -2.22 6.34
C ALA A 77 -4.27 -2.80 4.95
N GLN A 78 -5.40 -2.39 4.37
CA GLN A 78 -5.74 -2.62 2.97
C GLN A 78 -6.13 -1.31 2.31
N VAL A 79 -5.51 -1.02 1.17
CA VAL A 79 -5.76 0.18 0.37
C VAL A 79 -6.24 -0.21 -1.01
N VAL A 80 -7.48 0.17 -1.32
CA VAL A 80 -8.18 -0.09 -2.57
C VAL A 80 -8.43 1.25 -3.27
N ALA A 81 -7.79 1.42 -4.42
CA ALA A 81 -7.93 2.63 -5.23
C ALA A 81 -7.77 2.30 -6.72
N PRO A 82 -8.27 3.14 -7.65
CA PRO A 82 -8.09 2.94 -9.08
C PRO A 82 -6.63 2.75 -9.52
N GLN A 83 -6.44 2.27 -10.74
CA GLN A 83 -5.12 2.25 -11.34
C GLN A 83 -4.57 3.67 -11.49
N LYS A 84 -3.23 3.79 -11.37
CA LYS A 84 -2.46 5.04 -11.55
C LYS A 84 -2.70 6.14 -10.51
N THR A 85 -3.47 5.88 -9.45
CA THR A 85 -3.61 6.81 -8.32
C THR A 85 -2.34 7.02 -7.51
N GLY A 86 -1.25 6.28 -7.76
CA GLY A 86 0.05 6.45 -7.09
C GLY A 86 0.33 5.46 -5.95
N LYS A 87 -0.42 4.36 -5.85
CA LYS A 87 -0.20 3.30 -4.83
C LYS A 87 1.22 2.73 -4.81
N GLY A 88 1.81 2.48 -5.99
CA GLY A 88 3.15 1.89 -6.12
C GLY A 88 4.25 2.76 -5.52
N PRO A 89 4.44 4.01 -6.01
CA PRO A 89 5.40 4.94 -5.42
C PRO A 89 5.14 5.24 -3.93
N TRP A 90 3.88 5.36 -3.51
CA TRP A 90 3.56 5.52 -2.09
C TRP A 90 4.01 4.31 -1.27
N SER A 91 3.67 3.10 -1.70
CA SER A 91 4.08 1.87 -0.99
C SER A 91 5.59 1.72 -0.96
N ALA A 92 6.31 2.15 -2.00
CA ALA A 92 7.77 2.18 -2.00
C ALA A 92 8.34 3.13 -0.93
N SER A 93 7.75 4.31 -0.73
CA SER A 93 8.14 5.21 0.35
C SER A 93 7.84 4.63 1.74
N VAL A 94 6.70 3.93 1.90
CA VAL A 94 6.39 3.19 3.14
C VAL A 94 7.43 2.09 3.36
N THR A 95 7.84 1.37 2.32
CA THR A 95 8.94 0.39 2.41
C THR A 95 10.25 1.03 2.88
N CYS A 96 10.59 2.24 2.41
CA CYS A 96 11.76 2.97 2.91
C CYS A 96 11.65 3.26 4.41
N VAL A 97 10.48 3.69 4.88
CA VAL A 97 10.21 3.93 6.31
C VAL A 97 10.37 2.64 7.12
N GLU A 98 9.74 1.56 6.69
CA GLU A 98 9.82 0.25 7.38
C GLU A 98 11.26 -0.30 7.42
N ALA A 99 12.07 -0.03 6.39
CA ALA A 99 13.45 -0.49 6.29
C ALA A 99 14.42 0.31 7.17
N VAL A 100 14.39 1.64 7.08
CA VAL A 100 15.44 2.51 7.64
C VAL A 100 14.94 3.81 8.25
N GLY A 101 13.63 4.05 8.21
CA GLY A 101 13.01 5.25 8.77
C GLY A 101 12.33 5.02 10.13
N PRO A 102 11.52 5.99 10.57
CA PRO A 102 10.80 5.97 11.84
C PRO A 102 9.56 5.05 11.79
N SER A 103 9.75 3.73 11.87
CA SER A 103 8.67 2.75 11.68
C SER A 103 8.09 2.13 12.96
N GLN A 104 8.81 2.18 14.08
CA GLN A 104 8.38 1.56 15.34
C GLN A 104 8.14 2.61 16.42
N PHE A 105 7.21 2.37 17.34
CA PHE A 105 6.94 3.28 18.45
C PHE A 105 8.05 3.24 19.50
N LEU A 106 8.60 4.42 19.84
CA LEU A 106 9.65 4.60 20.84
C LEU A 106 9.13 5.06 22.20
N GLY A 107 8.10 5.90 22.22
CA GLY A 107 7.60 6.50 23.45
C GLY A 107 6.77 7.75 23.17
N TRP A 108 6.49 8.53 24.21
CA TRP A 108 5.75 9.79 24.11
C TRP A 108 6.72 10.94 24.35
N ALA A 109 6.73 11.92 23.45
CA ALA A 109 7.65 13.05 23.50
C ALA A 109 7.37 13.95 24.72
N GLY A 110 8.43 14.30 25.43
CA GLY A 110 8.49 15.42 26.36
C GLY A 110 8.95 16.71 25.66
N LYS A 111 9.36 17.69 26.46
CA LYS A 111 9.87 18.96 25.94
C LYS A 111 11.31 18.80 25.46
N GLY A 112 11.56 19.14 24.19
CA GLY A 112 12.89 19.12 23.59
C GLY A 112 13.32 17.74 23.08
N ASP A 113 12.42 16.76 23.09
CA ASP A 113 12.66 15.50 22.41
C ASP A 113 12.61 15.70 20.90
N GLY A 114 13.50 15.00 20.21
CA GLY A 114 13.63 15.09 18.76
C GLY A 114 14.13 13.79 18.17
N TRP A 115 14.02 13.69 16.85
CA TRP A 115 14.69 12.68 16.04
C TRP A 115 15.89 13.32 15.35
N ALA A 116 17.05 12.71 15.47
CA ALA A 116 18.21 13.03 14.64
C ALA A 116 18.58 11.83 13.76
N CYS A 117 18.72 12.04 12.45
CA CYS A 117 19.09 10.98 11.52
C CYS A 117 20.44 10.32 11.88
N SER A 118 21.37 11.08 12.49
CA SER A 118 22.66 10.58 12.95
C SER A 118 22.55 9.46 13.99
N ASP A 119 21.51 9.49 14.84
CA ASP A 119 21.30 8.49 15.88
C ASP A 119 20.91 7.13 15.29
N TRP A 120 20.46 7.13 14.03
CA TRP A 120 19.98 5.95 13.30
C TRP A 120 20.91 5.57 12.13
N GLY A 121 22.13 6.10 12.13
CA GLY A 121 23.18 5.79 11.15
C GLY A 121 23.05 6.52 9.81
N CYS A 122 22.14 7.49 9.70
CA CYS A 122 21.98 8.28 8.48
C CYS A 122 22.78 9.60 8.58
N GLY A 123 23.73 9.78 7.67
CA GLY A 123 24.60 10.98 7.62
C GLY A 123 23.97 12.23 7.00
N CYS A 124 22.66 12.25 6.73
CA CYS A 124 22.02 13.36 6.00
C CYS A 124 21.88 14.65 6.81
N GLY A 125 22.08 14.60 8.14
CA GLY A 125 22.00 15.76 9.04
C GLY A 125 20.58 16.28 9.28
N TRP A 126 19.54 15.53 8.91
CA TRP A 126 18.16 15.93 9.15
C TRP A 126 17.74 15.64 10.59
N GLU A 127 16.99 16.59 11.16
CA GLU A 127 16.42 16.52 12.50
C GLU A 127 14.93 16.88 12.45
N TYR A 128 14.18 16.37 13.43
CA TYR A 128 12.76 16.63 13.62
C TYR A 128 12.47 16.86 15.10
N GLU A 129 11.84 17.99 15.42
CA GLU A 129 11.41 18.31 16.79
C GLU A 129 9.99 17.80 17.01
N TYR A 130 9.80 16.97 18.03
CA TYR A 130 8.47 16.48 18.41
C TYR A 130 7.71 17.52 19.23
N GLN A 131 6.39 17.55 19.08
CA GLN A 131 5.53 18.24 20.03
C GLN A 131 5.36 17.43 21.32
N PRO A 132 5.27 18.06 22.50
CA PRO A 132 5.00 17.34 23.74
C PRO A 132 3.71 16.50 23.64
N GLY A 133 3.81 15.21 23.95
CA GLY A 133 2.73 14.23 23.84
C GLY A 133 2.59 13.57 22.45
N GLU A 134 3.41 13.97 21.47
CA GLU A 134 3.48 13.28 20.18
C GLU A 134 4.14 11.90 20.34
N PRO A 135 3.67 10.85 19.64
CA PRO A 135 4.37 9.58 19.66
C PRO A 135 5.71 9.69 18.94
N MET A 136 6.79 9.36 19.64
CA MET A 136 8.11 9.23 19.07
C MET A 136 8.26 7.90 18.36
N ALA A 137 9.16 7.87 17.37
CA ALA A 137 9.47 6.69 16.59
C ALA A 137 10.95 6.29 16.70
N MET A 138 11.23 5.02 16.39
CA MET A 138 12.54 4.44 16.22
C MET A 138 12.60 3.60 14.94
N ARG A 139 13.80 3.30 14.46
CA ARG A 139 14.01 2.34 13.37
C ARG A 139 13.74 0.92 13.87
N HIS A 140 13.21 0.06 13.00
CA HIS A 140 13.15 -1.38 13.28
C HIS A 140 14.59 -1.94 13.45
N PRO A 141 14.89 -2.70 14.52
CA PRO A 141 16.27 -3.11 14.82
C PRO A 141 16.83 -4.16 13.86
N SER A 142 15.99 -5.04 13.32
CA SER A 142 16.38 -6.14 12.42
C SER A 142 15.37 -6.37 11.28
N PRO A 143 15.24 -5.42 10.32
CA PRO A 143 14.17 -5.44 9.33
C PRO A 143 14.37 -6.53 8.28
N VAL A 144 13.46 -7.51 8.27
CA VAL A 144 13.26 -8.46 7.16
C VAL A 144 11.95 -8.10 6.48
N ILE A 145 12.02 -7.69 5.22
CA ILE A 145 10.89 -7.14 4.47
C ILE A 145 10.62 -7.94 3.20
N GLN A 146 9.35 -8.13 2.85
CA GLN A 146 8.96 -8.75 1.58
C GLN A 146 8.00 -7.88 0.77
N LEU A 147 8.31 -7.71 -0.51
CA LEU A 147 7.45 -7.10 -1.52
C LEU A 147 6.87 -8.21 -2.40
N THR A 148 5.56 -8.39 -2.30
CA THR A 148 4.89 -9.57 -2.86
C THR A 148 3.93 -9.16 -3.95
N ALA A 149 3.97 -9.86 -5.09
CA ALA A 149 2.98 -9.75 -6.16
C ALA A 149 2.86 -11.08 -6.90
N THR A 150 1.96 -11.19 -7.89
CA THR A 150 1.75 -12.48 -8.59
C THR A 150 2.96 -12.89 -9.43
N ASN A 151 3.67 -11.92 -10.02
CA ASN A 151 4.84 -12.09 -10.87
C ASN A 151 5.87 -10.97 -10.68
N GLU A 152 7.06 -11.12 -11.28
CA GLU A 152 8.19 -10.18 -11.13
C GLU A 152 7.88 -8.78 -11.66
N ASP A 153 7.19 -8.68 -12.80
CA ASP A 153 6.81 -7.39 -13.40
C ASP A 153 5.92 -6.58 -12.45
N GLN A 154 4.98 -7.25 -11.77
CA GLN A 154 4.12 -6.61 -10.78
C GLN A 154 4.90 -6.19 -9.54
N VAL A 155 5.84 -7.01 -9.05
CA VAL A 155 6.75 -6.56 -7.97
C VAL A 155 7.53 -5.32 -8.42
N GLY A 156 7.89 -5.25 -9.70
CA GLY A 156 8.52 -4.10 -10.34
C GLY A 156 7.77 -2.78 -10.16
N ASN A 157 6.43 -2.78 -9.99
CA ASN A 157 5.65 -1.56 -9.75
C ASN A 157 6.00 -0.85 -8.44
N VAL A 158 6.55 -1.59 -7.47
CA VAL A 158 7.03 -1.05 -6.18
C VAL A 158 8.56 -1.07 -6.13
N TYR A 159 9.19 -2.12 -6.64
CA TYR A 159 10.64 -2.27 -6.58
C TYR A 159 11.39 -1.21 -7.40
N ARG A 160 10.85 -0.81 -8.56
CA ARG A 160 11.44 0.25 -9.39
C ARG A 160 11.41 1.62 -8.69
N PRO A 161 10.27 2.13 -8.18
CA PRO A 161 10.27 3.38 -7.45
C PRO A 161 11.10 3.32 -6.17
N LEU A 162 11.11 2.19 -5.46
CA LEU A 162 12.00 1.97 -4.31
C LEU A 162 13.47 2.12 -4.69
N THR A 163 13.90 1.48 -5.78
CA THR A 163 15.27 1.60 -6.29
C THR A 163 15.62 3.04 -6.65
N ALA A 164 14.68 3.78 -7.24
CA ALA A 164 14.88 5.19 -7.58
C ALA A 164 15.02 6.05 -6.32
N MET A 165 14.16 5.87 -5.31
CA MET A 165 14.26 6.55 -4.03
C MET A 165 15.61 6.29 -3.33
N ILE A 166 16.10 5.04 -3.37
CA ILE A 166 17.39 4.68 -2.79
C ILE A 166 18.56 5.37 -3.51
N LYS A 167 18.56 5.35 -4.84
CA LYS A 167 19.70 5.81 -5.65
C LYS A 167 19.74 7.32 -5.88
N LEU A 168 18.58 7.96 -5.88
CA LEU A 168 18.45 9.40 -6.17
C LEU A 168 18.26 10.23 -4.88
N GLY A 169 17.81 9.61 -3.78
CA GLY A 169 17.74 10.21 -2.45
C GLY A 169 18.99 9.90 -1.60
N PRO A 170 19.03 10.36 -0.34
CA PRO A 170 20.16 10.18 0.59
C PRO A 170 20.24 8.78 1.22
N LEU A 171 19.57 7.77 0.64
CA LEU A 171 19.39 6.46 1.26
C LEU A 171 20.44 5.42 0.83
N SER A 172 21.36 5.77 -0.07
CA SER A 172 22.41 4.88 -0.56
C SER A 172 23.37 4.39 0.54
N ASP A 173 23.52 5.16 1.61
CA ASP A 173 24.39 4.81 2.75
C ASP A 173 23.74 3.76 3.66
N LEU A 174 22.40 3.68 3.63
CA LEU A 174 21.61 2.80 4.47
C LEU A 174 21.06 1.59 3.71
N MET A 175 20.95 1.68 2.39
CA MET A 175 20.38 0.62 1.56
C MET A 175 21.18 0.42 0.28
N ALA A 176 21.51 -0.84 0.03
CA ALA A 176 22.31 -1.29 -1.10
C ALA A 176 21.45 -2.16 -2.04
N VAL A 177 21.13 -1.63 -3.21
CA VAL A 177 20.40 -2.39 -4.24
C VAL A 177 21.31 -3.50 -4.79
N ARG A 178 20.83 -4.75 -4.77
CA ARG A 178 21.51 -5.94 -5.30
C ARG A 178 20.59 -6.67 -6.28
N GLU A 179 21.10 -7.73 -6.90
CA GLU A 179 20.31 -8.57 -7.79
C GLU A 179 19.33 -9.42 -6.98
N GLY A 180 18.02 -9.20 -7.20
CA GLY A 180 16.95 -9.98 -6.57
C GLY A 180 16.63 -9.65 -5.10
N PHE A 181 17.33 -8.70 -4.48
CA PHE A 181 17.05 -8.17 -3.14
C PHE A 181 17.71 -6.79 -2.92
N ILE A 182 17.28 -6.07 -1.88
CA ILE A 182 17.96 -4.87 -1.37
C ILE A 182 18.50 -5.20 0.00
N ARG A 183 19.80 -4.97 0.20
CA ARG A 183 20.44 -5.08 1.50
C ARG A 183 20.17 -3.82 2.31
N ILE A 184 19.78 -4.01 3.56
CA ILE A 184 19.67 -2.92 4.53
C ILE A 184 20.95 -2.94 5.37
N MET A 185 21.62 -1.80 5.49
CA MET A 185 22.84 -1.67 6.28
C MET A 185 22.42 -1.55 7.75
N GLY A 186 22.70 -2.60 8.52
CA GLY A 186 22.41 -2.67 9.96
C GLY A 186 23.40 -1.85 10.80
N SER A 187 23.02 -1.54 12.04
CA SER A 187 23.90 -0.93 13.05
C SER A 187 24.81 -1.97 13.74
N VAL A 188 24.41 -3.24 13.71
CA VAL A 188 25.17 -4.38 14.23
C VAL A 188 25.46 -5.32 13.06
N GLY A 189 26.73 -5.64 12.84
CA GLY A 189 27.21 -6.28 11.60
C GLY A 189 26.57 -7.63 11.26
N GLY A 190 26.53 -7.95 9.97
CA GLY A 190 26.03 -9.19 9.41
C GLY A 190 25.41 -8.96 8.04
N ASP A 191 25.96 -9.59 7.01
CA ASP A 191 25.78 -9.15 5.63
C ASP A 191 24.44 -9.52 4.99
N ASP A 192 23.64 -10.37 5.66
CA ASP A 192 22.48 -11.03 5.07
C ASP A 192 21.21 -11.03 5.95
N PHE A 193 21.25 -10.43 7.14
CA PHE A 193 20.11 -10.46 8.08
C PHE A 193 19.02 -9.44 7.72
N ASP A 194 19.42 -8.19 7.47
CA ASP A 194 18.48 -7.10 7.21
C ASP A 194 18.33 -6.87 5.70
N ARG A 195 17.12 -7.07 5.17
CA ARG A 195 16.90 -7.14 3.72
C ARG A 195 15.46 -6.89 3.29
N ILE A 196 15.31 -6.51 2.02
CA ILE A 196 14.04 -6.42 1.30
C ILE A 196 14.08 -7.42 0.15
N ASP A 197 13.16 -8.37 0.14
CA ASP A 197 13.04 -9.41 -0.88
C ASP A 197 11.83 -9.19 -1.79
N ALA A 198 12.01 -9.42 -3.09
CA ALA A 198 10.91 -9.68 -4.00
C ALA A 198 10.40 -11.11 -3.83
N VAL A 199 9.08 -11.28 -3.72
CA VAL A 199 8.40 -12.58 -3.59
C VAL A 199 7.28 -12.69 -4.62
N THR A 200 7.22 -13.83 -5.32
CA THR A 200 6.23 -14.11 -6.37
C THR A 200 5.62 -15.49 -6.20
N SER A 201 4.60 -15.81 -7.02
CA SER A 201 3.99 -17.15 -7.06
C SER A 201 4.98 -18.29 -7.35
N SER A 202 6.07 -18.00 -8.09
CA SER A 202 7.13 -18.95 -8.45
C SER A 202 8.30 -18.98 -7.46
N ALA A 203 8.49 -17.92 -6.67
CA ALA A 203 9.63 -17.74 -5.75
C ALA A 203 9.22 -17.89 -4.27
N THR A 204 8.63 -19.02 -3.89
CA THR A 204 8.04 -19.22 -2.55
C THR A 204 9.04 -19.59 -1.44
N GLY A 205 10.30 -19.89 -1.78
CA GLY A 205 11.30 -20.36 -0.81
C GLY A 205 11.57 -19.40 0.36
N ARG A 206 11.26 -18.11 0.21
CA ARG A 206 11.48 -17.06 1.23
C ARG A 206 10.27 -16.81 2.12
N VAL A 207 9.11 -17.40 1.83
CA VAL A 207 7.84 -17.09 2.50
C VAL A 207 7.85 -17.46 4.00
N GLY A 208 8.74 -18.37 4.41
CA GLY A 208 8.92 -18.75 5.82
C GLY A 208 9.89 -17.88 6.62
N ASN A 209 10.46 -16.83 6.02
CA ASN A 209 11.40 -15.94 6.72
C ASN A 209 10.72 -15.22 7.90
N PRO A 210 11.48 -14.86 8.95
CA PRO A 210 10.97 -14.11 10.10
C PRO A 210 10.73 -12.63 9.73
N VAL A 211 9.70 -12.38 8.93
CA VAL A 211 9.39 -11.06 8.38
C VAL A 211 8.91 -10.07 9.44
N SER A 212 9.51 -8.88 9.44
CA SER A 212 9.07 -7.71 10.21
C SER A 212 7.94 -6.95 9.51
N TRP A 213 7.99 -6.88 8.18
CA TRP A 213 6.97 -6.21 7.38
C TRP A 213 6.78 -6.85 6.01
N VAL A 214 5.54 -6.85 5.52
CA VAL A 214 5.22 -7.39 4.19
C VAL A 214 4.25 -6.47 3.46
N LEU A 215 4.62 -6.09 2.24
CA LEU A 215 3.70 -5.52 1.26
C LEU A 215 3.15 -6.63 0.37
N GLN A 216 1.83 -6.71 0.26
CA GLN A 216 1.12 -7.56 -0.68
C GLN A 216 0.45 -6.67 -1.73
N ASP A 217 1.10 -6.49 -2.87
CA ASP A 217 0.60 -5.66 -3.97
C ASP A 217 -0.31 -6.48 -4.91
N GLU A 218 -1.30 -5.80 -5.47
CA GLU A 218 -2.36 -6.36 -6.31
C GLU A 218 -3.09 -7.58 -5.71
N THR A 219 -3.41 -7.52 -4.42
CA THR A 219 -4.08 -8.61 -3.68
C THR A 219 -5.45 -9.03 -4.23
N GLY A 220 -6.09 -8.18 -5.05
CA GLY A 220 -7.29 -8.50 -5.82
C GLY A 220 -7.07 -9.63 -6.83
N LEU A 221 -5.84 -9.85 -7.27
CA LEU A 221 -5.46 -10.94 -8.18
C LEU A 221 -5.00 -12.20 -7.45
N TYR A 222 -4.96 -12.21 -6.11
CA TYR A 222 -4.45 -13.34 -5.36
C TYR A 222 -5.56 -14.36 -5.19
N THR A 223 -5.52 -15.45 -5.94
CA THR A 223 -6.56 -16.48 -5.92
C THR A 223 -6.00 -17.79 -5.37
N LYS A 224 -6.89 -18.76 -5.09
CA LYS A 224 -6.45 -20.13 -4.77
C LYS A 224 -5.77 -20.76 -5.99
N THR A 225 -6.30 -20.50 -7.18
CA THR A 225 -5.82 -21.08 -8.45
C THR A 225 -4.37 -20.70 -8.74
N ASN A 226 -3.98 -19.45 -8.50
CA ASN A 226 -2.59 -19.01 -8.69
C ASN A 226 -1.73 -19.15 -7.41
N LYS A 227 -2.21 -19.86 -6.38
CA LYS A 227 -1.53 -20.15 -5.10
C LYS A 227 -1.20 -18.94 -4.23
N MET A 228 -1.48 -17.71 -4.68
CA MET A 228 -1.09 -16.49 -3.98
C MET A 228 -1.84 -16.28 -2.66
N VAL A 229 -3.05 -16.82 -2.53
CA VAL A 229 -3.76 -16.88 -1.24
C VAL A 229 -2.90 -17.55 -0.16
N GLY A 230 -2.34 -18.73 -0.47
CA GLY A 230 -1.55 -19.49 0.49
C GLY A 230 -0.24 -18.79 0.86
N ILE A 231 0.39 -18.13 -0.11
CA ILE A 231 1.59 -17.30 0.11
C ILE A 231 1.24 -16.15 1.07
N ALA A 232 0.17 -15.42 0.78
CA ALA A 232 -0.23 -14.26 1.57
C ALA A 232 -0.58 -14.64 3.02
N GLU A 233 -1.28 -15.76 3.22
CA GLU A 233 -1.60 -16.29 4.55
C GLU A 233 -0.34 -16.72 5.31
N THR A 234 0.63 -17.33 4.63
CA THR A 234 1.88 -17.76 5.25
C THR A 234 2.72 -16.57 5.71
N GLN A 235 2.85 -15.54 4.89
CA GLN A 235 3.51 -14.29 5.27
C GLN A 235 2.85 -13.62 6.47
N ARG A 236 1.51 -13.59 6.52
CA ARG A 236 0.77 -13.03 7.66
C ARG A 236 1.00 -13.82 8.95
N ARG A 237 1.10 -15.15 8.87
CA ARG A 237 1.47 -15.99 10.02
C ARG A 237 2.91 -15.71 10.48
N GLY A 238 3.85 -15.59 9.53
CA GLY A 238 5.24 -15.21 9.82
C GLY A 238 5.33 -13.85 10.52
N ALA A 239 4.69 -12.83 9.94
CA ALA A 239 4.62 -11.49 10.53
C ALA A 239 4.00 -11.52 11.94
N ALA A 240 2.90 -12.25 12.15
CA ALA A 240 2.28 -12.37 13.46
C ALA A 240 3.22 -12.99 14.51
N GLY A 241 3.99 -14.03 14.15
CA GLY A 241 4.95 -14.67 15.05
C GLY A 241 6.18 -13.81 15.38
N MET A 242 6.49 -12.81 14.55
CA MET A 242 7.64 -11.93 14.70
C MET A 242 7.27 -10.53 15.21
N ASN A 243 6.04 -10.34 15.68
CA ASN A 243 5.49 -9.01 16.03
C ASN A 243 5.56 -8.00 14.87
N GLY A 244 5.54 -8.49 13.64
CA GLY A 244 5.51 -7.72 12.41
C GLY A 244 4.11 -7.32 11.96
N ARG A 245 4.05 -6.60 10.84
CA ARG A 245 2.82 -6.02 10.28
C ARG A 245 2.75 -6.22 8.76
N THR A 246 1.56 -6.16 8.17
CA THR A 246 1.42 -6.32 6.71
C THR A 246 0.49 -5.27 6.10
N MET A 247 0.79 -4.83 4.89
CA MET A 247 -0.02 -3.89 4.13
C MET A 247 -0.44 -4.50 2.79
N GLU A 248 -1.67 -4.24 2.36
CA GLU A 248 -2.20 -4.65 1.07
C GLU A 248 -2.51 -3.42 0.21
N THR A 249 -2.09 -3.47 -1.04
CA THR A 249 -2.55 -2.54 -2.09
C THR A 249 -3.25 -3.31 -3.19
N THR A 250 -4.32 -2.74 -3.73
CA THR A 250 -5.01 -3.34 -4.87
C THR A 250 -5.93 -2.35 -5.58
N ASN A 251 -6.36 -2.71 -6.78
CA ASN A 251 -7.52 -2.12 -7.44
C ASN A 251 -8.80 -2.86 -7.00
N ALA A 252 -9.98 -2.37 -7.40
CA ALA A 252 -11.22 -3.11 -7.18
C ALA A 252 -11.15 -4.49 -7.88
N TRP A 253 -11.41 -5.57 -7.13
CA TRP A 253 -11.31 -6.95 -7.60
C TRP A 253 -12.62 -7.46 -8.21
N ASP A 254 -12.56 -8.62 -8.85
CA ASP A 254 -13.75 -9.39 -9.19
C ASP A 254 -14.35 -10.07 -7.93
N PRO A 255 -15.56 -9.73 -7.50
CA PRO A 255 -16.18 -10.36 -6.33
C PRO A 255 -16.48 -11.86 -6.53
N SER A 256 -16.38 -12.40 -7.75
CA SER A 256 -16.54 -13.83 -8.03
C SER A 256 -15.27 -14.67 -7.79
N GLU A 257 -14.10 -14.04 -7.64
CA GLU A 257 -12.80 -14.74 -7.58
C GLU A 257 -12.38 -15.14 -6.16
N ASN A 258 -13.04 -14.60 -5.12
CA ASN A 258 -12.71 -14.86 -3.71
C ASN A 258 -11.21 -14.66 -3.42
N SER A 259 -10.72 -13.51 -3.88
CA SER A 259 -9.32 -13.12 -3.79
C SER A 259 -8.89 -12.81 -2.35
N THR A 260 -7.58 -12.70 -2.11
CA THR A 260 -7.05 -12.25 -0.82
C THR A 260 -7.62 -10.88 -0.44
N ALA A 261 -7.72 -9.94 -1.40
CA ALA A 261 -8.30 -8.63 -1.13
C ALA A 261 -9.77 -8.73 -0.67
N GLN A 262 -10.57 -9.56 -1.33
CA GLN A 262 -11.96 -9.79 -0.95
C GLN A 262 -12.08 -10.29 0.49
N ARG A 263 -11.31 -11.32 0.83
CA ARG A 263 -11.32 -11.91 2.18
C ARG A 263 -10.88 -10.92 3.25
N THR A 264 -9.89 -10.09 2.96
CA THR A 264 -9.47 -9.01 3.87
C THR A 264 -10.59 -8.00 4.03
N TYR A 265 -11.21 -7.54 2.93
CA TYR A 265 -12.25 -6.53 2.96
C TYR A 265 -13.52 -7.01 3.68
N GLU A 266 -13.90 -8.28 3.54
CA GLU A 266 -15.06 -8.88 4.21
C GLU A 266 -14.80 -9.27 5.67
N SER A 267 -13.53 -9.34 6.09
CA SER A 267 -13.17 -9.67 7.48
C SER A 267 -13.74 -8.67 8.47
N GLN A 268 -14.35 -9.16 9.54
CA GLN A 268 -14.89 -8.33 10.63
C GLN A 268 -13.86 -8.00 11.73
N ALA A 269 -12.59 -8.35 11.52
CA ALA A 269 -11.55 -8.10 12.50
C ALA A 269 -11.34 -6.58 12.69
N PRO A 270 -11.41 -6.06 13.93
CA PRO A 270 -11.37 -4.62 14.20
C PRO A 270 -9.97 -4.00 14.03
N ASP A 271 -8.93 -4.84 13.94
CA ASP A 271 -7.52 -4.46 13.87
C ASP A 271 -6.94 -4.50 12.45
N ILE A 272 -7.81 -4.46 11.44
CA ILE A 272 -7.47 -4.31 10.03
C ILE A 272 -8.05 -2.99 9.53
N TRP A 273 -7.18 -2.02 9.24
CA TRP A 273 -7.61 -0.77 8.65
C TRP A 273 -7.90 -0.94 7.15
N LYS A 274 -8.96 -0.31 6.65
CA LYS A 274 -9.39 -0.46 5.25
C LYS A 274 -9.70 0.90 4.65
N PHE A 275 -9.02 1.21 3.55
CA PHE A 275 -9.33 2.34 2.71
C PHE A 275 -9.90 1.85 1.39
N PHE A 276 -11.18 2.15 1.15
CA PHE A 276 -11.82 1.88 -0.13
C PHE A 276 -12.82 2.99 -0.44
N ARG A 277 -12.40 3.94 -1.29
CA ARG A 277 -13.28 5.01 -1.77
C ARG A 277 -14.21 4.50 -2.87
N ILE A 278 -15.30 3.85 -2.45
CA ILE A 278 -16.38 3.46 -3.36
C ILE A 278 -17.19 4.72 -3.69
N PRO A 279 -17.40 5.06 -4.98
CA PRO A 279 -18.16 6.24 -5.37
C PRO A 279 -19.65 6.09 -5.02
N PRO A 280 -20.40 7.20 -4.85
CA PRO A 280 -21.81 7.16 -4.48
C PRO A 280 -22.65 6.22 -5.33
N ALA A 281 -23.50 5.41 -4.70
CA ALA A 281 -24.27 4.35 -5.35
C ALA A 281 -25.27 4.87 -6.40
N GLY A 282 -25.77 6.11 -6.24
CA GLY A 282 -26.70 6.73 -7.18
C GLY A 282 -26.08 7.20 -8.51
N LEU A 283 -24.76 7.11 -8.67
CA LEU A 283 -24.08 7.51 -9.91
C LEU A 283 -23.97 6.32 -10.88
N SER A 284 -24.38 6.51 -12.13
CA SER A 284 -24.26 5.48 -13.17
C SER A 284 -22.93 5.58 -13.93
N TRP A 285 -22.21 4.45 -14.07
CA TRP A 285 -20.96 4.38 -14.85
C TRP A 285 -21.18 4.56 -16.36
N GLY A 286 -22.28 4.03 -16.89
CA GLY A 286 -22.64 4.18 -18.31
C GLY A 286 -22.97 5.63 -18.69
N ASN A 287 -23.50 6.42 -17.76
CA ASN A 287 -23.80 7.83 -18.01
C ASN A 287 -22.53 8.70 -17.94
N LYS A 288 -22.19 9.40 -19.02
CA LYS A 288 -21.00 10.26 -19.11
C LYS A 288 -20.87 11.29 -17.97
N ARG A 289 -21.97 11.98 -17.63
CA ARG A 289 -21.95 13.04 -16.60
C ARG A 289 -21.71 12.46 -15.21
N ASP A 290 -22.29 11.30 -14.93
CA ASP A 290 -22.10 10.61 -13.66
C ASP A 290 -20.75 9.91 -13.57
N ARG A 291 -20.28 9.29 -14.65
CA ARG A 291 -18.92 8.77 -14.77
C ARG A 291 -17.88 9.83 -14.47
N ARG A 292 -18.03 11.05 -14.98
CA ARG A 292 -17.12 12.16 -14.63
C ARG A 292 -17.13 12.49 -13.13
N LYS A 293 -18.29 12.41 -12.46
CA LYS A 293 -18.37 12.58 -10.99
C LYS A 293 -17.69 11.43 -10.25
N ILE A 294 -17.88 10.18 -10.71
CA ILE A 294 -17.21 8.99 -10.20
C ILE A 294 -15.69 9.18 -10.30
N LEU A 295 -15.18 9.49 -11.50
CA LEU A 295 -13.74 9.68 -11.73
C LEU A 295 -13.16 10.79 -10.84
N ARG A 296 -13.82 11.95 -10.73
CA ARG A 296 -13.40 13.00 -9.80
C ARG A 296 -13.34 12.51 -8.36
N TYR A 297 -14.29 11.69 -7.93
CA TYR A 297 -14.35 11.19 -6.56
C TYR A 297 -13.25 10.16 -6.25
N VAL A 298 -13.00 9.21 -7.15
CA VAL A 298 -12.07 8.10 -6.89
C VAL A 298 -10.59 8.46 -7.14
N TYR A 299 -10.34 9.49 -7.95
CA TYR A 299 -9.00 10.05 -8.21
C TYR A 299 -8.72 11.34 -7.41
N ASP A 300 -9.64 11.75 -6.54
CA ASP A 300 -9.43 12.90 -5.66
C ASP A 300 -8.21 12.69 -4.77
N GLY A 301 -7.30 13.67 -4.76
CA GLY A 301 -5.98 13.58 -4.15
C GLY A 301 -4.88 12.95 -5.03
N SER A 302 -5.14 12.64 -6.31
CA SER A 302 -4.12 12.18 -7.28
C SER A 302 -3.88 13.21 -8.40
N PRO A 303 -3.26 14.37 -8.13
CA PRO A 303 -3.15 15.48 -9.09
C PRO A 303 -2.31 15.17 -10.34
N TRP A 304 -1.52 14.09 -10.31
CA TRP A 304 -0.75 13.61 -11.47
C TRP A 304 -1.61 12.86 -12.50
N VAL A 305 -2.88 12.57 -12.21
CA VAL A 305 -3.77 11.87 -13.12
C VAL A 305 -4.58 12.86 -13.94
N ASN A 306 -4.46 12.78 -15.27
CA ASN A 306 -5.34 13.50 -16.18
C ASN A 306 -6.66 12.73 -16.36
N LEU A 307 -7.75 13.28 -15.81
CA LEU A 307 -9.07 12.63 -15.86
C LEU A 307 -9.66 12.53 -17.27
N ASP A 308 -9.27 13.40 -18.19
CA ASP A 308 -9.75 13.34 -19.58
C ASP A 308 -9.10 12.16 -20.31
N SER A 309 -7.81 11.90 -20.07
CA SER A 309 -7.14 10.69 -20.56
C SER A 309 -7.74 9.42 -19.95
N ILE A 310 -8.03 9.42 -18.65
CA ILE A 310 -8.71 8.30 -17.98
C ILE A 310 -10.10 8.07 -18.58
N GLU A 311 -10.87 9.13 -18.82
CA GLU A 311 -12.20 9.02 -19.39
C GLU A 311 -12.17 8.48 -20.82
N ALA A 312 -11.19 8.89 -21.64
CA ALA A 312 -11.03 8.37 -23.00
C ALA A 312 -10.79 6.85 -23.01
N GLU A 313 -9.80 6.39 -22.24
CA GLU A 313 -9.46 4.96 -22.13
C GLU A 313 -10.63 4.14 -21.56
N ALA A 314 -11.30 4.67 -20.52
CA ALA A 314 -12.44 4.02 -19.91
C ALA A 314 -13.61 3.87 -20.89
N VAL A 315 -13.83 4.83 -21.80
CA VAL A 315 -14.89 4.75 -22.81
C VAL A 315 -14.58 3.69 -23.86
N GLU A 316 -13.34 3.64 -24.35
CA GLU A 316 -12.92 2.60 -25.29
C GLU A 316 -13.04 1.21 -24.67
N LEU A 317 -12.54 1.01 -23.44
CA LEU A 317 -12.63 -0.27 -22.76
C LEU A 317 -14.08 -0.70 -22.46
N ASN A 318 -14.98 0.27 -22.23
CA ASN A 318 -16.40 -0.01 -22.05
C ASN A 318 -17.05 -0.67 -23.29
N GLU A 319 -16.48 -0.55 -24.48
CA GLU A 319 -17.03 -1.20 -25.68
C GLU A 319 -16.88 -2.72 -25.63
N LEU A 320 -15.85 -3.22 -24.94
CA LEU A 320 -15.50 -4.64 -24.89
C LEU A 320 -15.73 -5.27 -23.51
N ASP A 321 -15.38 -4.57 -22.43
CA ASP A 321 -15.52 -5.08 -21.06
C ASP A 321 -15.91 -3.94 -20.10
N PRO A 322 -17.21 -3.57 -20.06
CA PRO A 322 -17.74 -2.56 -19.14
C PRO A 322 -17.43 -2.85 -17.66
N ALA A 323 -17.44 -4.14 -17.28
CA ALA A 323 -17.15 -4.58 -15.91
C ALA A 323 -15.68 -4.35 -15.54
N GLN A 324 -14.75 -4.58 -16.48
CA GLN A 324 -13.35 -4.24 -16.30
C GLN A 324 -13.16 -2.73 -16.17
N ALA A 325 -13.75 -1.94 -17.06
CA ALA A 325 -13.64 -0.48 -17.02
C ALA A 325 -14.17 0.09 -15.70
N GLU A 326 -15.36 -0.33 -15.25
CA GLU A 326 -15.96 0.14 -14.00
C GLU A 326 -15.15 -0.27 -12.75
N ARG A 327 -14.52 -1.46 -12.76
CA ARG A 327 -13.60 -1.87 -11.68
C ARG A 327 -12.35 -1.00 -11.64
N PHE A 328 -11.59 -0.98 -12.72
CA PHE A 328 -10.23 -0.42 -12.71
C PHE A 328 -10.21 1.11 -12.68
N PHE A 329 -11.18 1.77 -13.31
CA PHE A 329 -11.29 3.23 -13.34
C PHE A 329 -12.37 3.75 -12.39
N GLY A 330 -13.50 3.04 -12.27
CA GLY A 330 -14.62 3.44 -11.41
C GLY A 330 -14.50 3.02 -9.94
N ASN A 331 -13.50 2.20 -9.59
CA ASN A 331 -13.26 1.70 -8.23
C ASN A 331 -14.49 1.02 -7.60
N ARG A 332 -15.18 0.18 -8.36
CA ARG A 332 -16.36 -0.57 -7.89
C ARG A 332 -16.14 -2.07 -8.02
N LEU A 333 -16.76 -2.84 -7.13
CA LEU A 333 -16.75 -4.30 -7.19
C LEU A 333 -17.82 -4.78 -8.17
N VAL A 334 -17.42 -4.99 -9.42
CA VAL A 334 -18.31 -5.49 -10.49
C VAL A 334 -17.79 -6.86 -10.93
N ALA A 335 -18.65 -7.87 -10.90
CA ALA A 335 -18.30 -9.18 -11.42
C ALA A 335 -18.13 -9.11 -12.93
N ARG A 336 -17.14 -9.82 -13.48
CA ARG A 336 -17.06 -10.00 -14.93
C ARG A 336 -18.34 -10.68 -15.41
N ALA A 337 -18.95 -10.16 -16.49
CA ALA A 337 -20.02 -10.88 -17.15
C ALA A 337 -19.47 -12.24 -17.61
N GLY A 338 -20.03 -13.33 -17.07
CA GLY A 338 -19.58 -14.67 -17.43
C GLY A 338 -19.85 -14.93 -18.90
N SER A 339 -18.82 -15.30 -19.66
CA SER A 339 -18.94 -15.69 -21.07
C SER A 339 -19.61 -17.07 -21.27
N TRP A 340 -20.20 -17.66 -20.22
CA TRP A 340 -20.79 -19.00 -20.32
C TRP A 340 -21.97 -19.03 -21.30
N LEU A 341 -22.63 -17.89 -21.47
CA LEU A 341 -23.65 -17.70 -22.48
C LEU A 341 -23.45 -16.32 -23.13
N PRO A 342 -22.96 -16.24 -24.38
CA PRO A 342 -22.92 -15.00 -25.14
C PRO A 342 -24.31 -14.35 -25.19
N ASP A 343 -24.35 -13.02 -25.12
CA ASP A 343 -25.60 -12.27 -25.27
C ASP A 343 -26.28 -12.67 -26.59
N GLY A 344 -27.55 -13.09 -26.49
CA GLY A 344 -28.34 -13.56 -27.62
C GLY A 344 -28.15 -15.02 -28.03
N LEU A 345 -27.21 -15.78 -27.44
CA LEU A 345 -27.03 -17.22 -27.79
C LEU A 345 -28.25 -18.07 -27.37
N TRP A 346 -28.81 -17.79 -26.20
CA TRP A 346 -30.03 -18.47 -25.75
C TRP A 346 -31.23 -18.14 -26.66
N ASP A 347 -31.38 -16.87 -27.01
CA ASP A 347 -32.45 -16.40 -27.89
C ASP A 347 -32.29 -16.94 -29.33
N SER A 348 -31.06 -17.07 -29.83
CA SER A 348 -30.80 -17.64 -31.16
C SER A 348 -31.14 -19.14 -31.23
N CYS A 349 -30.83 -19.91 -30.18
CA CYS A 349 -31.22 -21.33 -30.11
C CYS A 349 -32.73 -21.53 -29.95
N TYR A 350 -33.45 -20.55 -29.39
CA TYR A 350 -34.92 -20.58 -29.30
C TYR A 350 -35.59 -20.19 -30.63
N ALA A 351 -35.02 -19.22 -31.35
CA ALA A 351 -35.53 -18.76 -32.64
C ALA A 351 -35.37 -19.83 -33.75
N GLU A 352 -34.28 -20.60 -33.74
CA GLU A 352 -34.08 -21.71 -34.70
C GLU A 352 -35.10 -22.84 -34.54
N ASN A 353 -35.59 -23.10 -33.32
CA ASN A 353 -36.60 -24.15 -33.04
C ASN A 353 -38.05 -23.71 -33.31
N LEU A 354 -38.31 -22.42 -33.54
CA LEU A 354 -39.62 -21.90 -33.94
C LEU A 354 -39.72 -21.70 -35.46
N ALA A 355 -38.60 -21.83 -36.18
CA ALA A 355 -38.50 -21.70 -37.63
C ALA A 355 -38.29 -23.04 -38.38
N SER A 356 -38.13 -24.15 -37.65
CA SER A 356 -38.25 -25.54 -38.14
C SER A 356 -39.59 -26.13 -37.74
#